data_AF-A0A524JF21-F1
#
_entry.id   AF-A0A524JF21-F1
#
_cell.length_a   1.000
_cell.length_b   1.000
_cell.length_c   1.000
_cell.angle_alpha   90.00
_cell.angle_beta   90.00
_cell.angle_gamma   90.00
#
_symmetry.space_group_name_H-M   'P 1'
#
loop_
_entity.id
_entity.type
_entity.pdbx_description
1 polymer ?
#
loop_
_entity_poly.entity_id
_entity_poly.type
_entity_poly.pdbx_seq_one_letter_code
_entity_poly.pdbx_strand_id
1 'polypeptide(L)'
;MQNRVLLSLLITCLLASCYRPERNCEQFKNGRFSFTSVVDGVEMNTTFERTDGLEIDYFKGKADSASVRWINDCEYIVKKLNPKNKAEEKS
;
A
#
# COMPACT_ATOMS: atom_id res chain seq x y z
N MET A 1 -42.48 -10.54 -26.67
CA MET A 1 -41.44 -11.36 -26.00
C MET A 1 -40.04 -10.75 -26.14
N GLN A 2 -39.65 -10.23 -27.32
CA GLN A 2 -38.35 -9.59 -27.58
C GLN A 2 -37.94 -8.47 -26.60
N ASN A 3 -38.83 -7.51 -26.28
CA ASN A 3 -38.50 -6.40 -25.38
C ASN A 3 -38.19 -6.83 -23.94
N ARG A 4 -38.77 -7.95 -23.46
CA ARG A 4 -38.50 -8.45 -22.10
C ARG A 4 -37.10 -9.06 -22.00
N VAL A 5 -36.65 -9.73 -23.08
CA VAL A 5 -35.30 -10.30 -23.17
C VAL A 5 -34.24 -9.19 -23.22
N LEU A 6 -34.49 -8.13 -24.00
CA LEU A 6 -33.57 -6.98 -24.09
C LEU A 6 -33.42 -6.26 -22.75
N LEU A 7 -34.54 -6.09 -22.02
CA LEU A 7 -34.54 -5.49 -20.68
C LEU A 7 -33.78 -6.35 -19.67
N SER A 8 -33.97 -7.67 -19.71
CA SER A 8 -33.21 -8.61 -18.87
C SER A 8 -31.72 -8.55 -19.14
N LEU A 9 -31.30 -8.51 -20.42
CA LEU A 9 -29.89 -8.42 -20.80
C LEU A 9 -29.23 -7.13 -20.30
N LEU A 10 -29.94 -6.00 -20.41
CA LEU A 10 -29.48 -4.71 -19.91
C LEU A 10 -29.27 -4.73 -18.40
N ILE A 11 -30.20 -5.33 -17.65
CA ILE A 11 -30.10 -5.48 -16.19
C ILE A 11 -28.89 -6.36 -15.81
N THR A 12 -28.62 -7.44 -16.53
CA THR A 12 -27.46 -8.30 -16.26
C THR A 12 -26.13 -7.58 -16.53
N CYS A 13 -26.04 -6.77 -17.59
CA CYS A 13 -24.84 -5.97 -17.86
C CYS A 13 -24.57 -4.92 -16.77
N LEU A 14 -25.63 -4.30 -16.23
CA LEU A 14 -25.50 -3.33 -15.13
C LEU A 14 -25.02 -3.99 -13.83
N LEU A 15 -25.44 -5.23 -13.57
CA LEU A 15 -25.02 -6.01 -12.40
C LEU A 15 -23.61 -6.62 -12.56
N ALA A 16 -23.04 -6.64 -13.78
CA ALA A 16 -21.72 -7.21 -14.07
C ALA A 16 -20.57 -6.18 -14.10
N SER A 17 -20.84 -4.91 -13.83
CA SER A 17 -19.82 -3.85 -13.82
C SER A 17 -18.99 -3.90 -12.53
N CYS A 18 -17.94 -4.73 -12.52
CA CYS A 18 -16.94 -4.72 -11.45
C CYS A 18 -15.85 -3.69 -11.77
N TYR A 19 -15.73 -2.64 -10.95
CA TYR A 19 -14.58 -1.74 -11.00
C TYR A 19 -13.32 -2.50 -10.57
N ARG A 20 -12.29 -2.48 -11.42
CA ARG A 20 -10.96 -2.98 -11.09
C ARG A 20 -10.02 -1.78 -10.96
N PRO A 21 -9.48 -1.49 -9.76
CA PRO A 21 -8.48 -0.46 -9.64
C PRO A 21 -7.24 -0.83 -10.48
N GLU A 22 -6.58 0.19 -11.03
CA GLU A 22 -5.32 -0.01 -11.72
C GLU A 22 -4.28 -0.60 -10.77
N ARG A 23 -3.66 -1.72 -11.17
CA ARG A 23 -2.66 -2.43 -10.37
C ARG A 23 -1.29 -2.29 -11.02
N ASN A 24 -0.72 -1.10 -10.94
CA ASN A 24 0.66 -0.84 -11.36
C ASN A 24 1.56 -0.68 -10.12
N CYS A 25 2.02 -1.80 -9.56
CA CYS A 25 2.79 -1.81 -8.32
C CYS A 25 4.21 -1.22 -8.48
N GLU A 26 4.75 -1.19 -9.71
CA GLU A 26 6.08 -0.63 -9.98
C GLU A 26 6.18 0.85 -9.60
N GLN A 27 5.06 1.60 -9.72
CA GLN A 27 4.98 3.00 -9.33
C GLN A 27 5.21 3.23 -7.83
N PHE A 28 5.14 2.18 -7.01
CA PHE A 28 5.30 2.25 -5.56
C PHE A 28 6.68 1.78 -5.08
N LYS A 29 7.58 1.40 -6.02
CA LYS A 29 8.94 0.98 -5.69
C LYS A 29 9.78 2.13 -5.14
N ASN A 30 9.61 3.32 -5.72
CA ASN A 30 10.30 4.54 -5.34
C ASN A 30 9.30 5.70 -5.22
N GLY A 31 9.58 6.65 -4.33
CA GLY A 31 8.76 7.84 -4.15
C GLY A 31 8.54 8.20 -2.69
N ARG A 32 7.77 9.27 -2.47
CA ARG A 32 7.39 9.75 -1.14
C ARG A 32 5.92 9.46 -0.88
N PHE A 33 5.65 8.85 0.26
CA PHE A 33 4.34 8.39 0.65
C PHE A 33 4.00 8.86 2.06
N SER A 34 2.71 8.83 2.39
CA SER A 34 2.21 9.16 3.71
C SER A 34 1.04 8.26 4.07
N PHE A 35 0.93 7.90 5.35
CA PHE A 35 -0.23 7.22 5.87
C PHE A 35 -0.62 7.78 7.23
N THR A 36 -1.91 7.75 7.49
CA THR A 36 -2.49 8.12 8.78
C THR A 36 -2.88 6.85 9.51
N SER A 37 -2.47 6.73 10.78
CA SER A 37 -2.85 5.65 11.68
C SER A 37 -3.34 6.21 13.01
N VAL A 38 -4.23 5.50 13.68
CA VAL A 38 -4.67 5.86 15.04
C VAL A 38 -3.84 5.07 16.04
N VAL A 39 -3.08 5.77 16.87
CA VAL A 39 -2.27 5.18 17.95
C VAL A 39 -2.75 5.78 19.26
N ASP A 40 -3.20 4.93 20.19
CA ASP A 40 -3.76 5.34 21.48
C ASP A 40 -4.93 6.35 21.37
N GLY A 41 -5.76 6.20 20.34
CA GLY A 41 -6.90 7.08 20.08
C GLY A 41 -6.55 8.43 19.44
N VAL A 42 -5.27 8.66 19.11
CA VAL A 42 -4.79 9.88 18.45
C VAL A 42 -4.38 9.56 17.02
N GLU A 43 -4.86 10.37 16.05
CA GLU A 43 -4.42 10.29 14.66
C GLU A 43 -2.96 10.74 14.53
N MET A 44 -2.15 9.88 13.93
CA MET A 44 -0.74 10.08 13.67
C MET A 44 -0.49 9.99 12.17
N ASN A 45 0.15 11.02 11.61
CA ASN A 45 0.62 11.00 10.24
C ASN A 45 2.09 10.57 10.20
N THR A 46 2.41 9.61 9.34
CA THR A 46 3.76 9.14 9.08
C THR A 46 4.07 9.37 7.61
N THR A 47 5.23 9.94 7.31
CA THR A 47 5.73 10.06 5.94
C THR A 47 6.94 9.17 5.77
N PHE A 48 7.14 8.62 4.58
CA PHE A 48 8.34 7.86 4.27
C PHE A 48 8.73 8.03 2.81
N GLU A 49 10.01 7.91 2.53
CA GLU A 49 10.58 8.01 1.19
C GLU A 49 11.34 6.74 0.86
N ARG A 50 11.06 6.17 -0.31
CA ARG A 50 11.74 4.98 -0.85
C ARG A 50 12.57 5.35 -2.06
N THR A 51 13.82 4.95 -2.04
CA THR A 51 14.75 5.11 -3.15
C THR A 51 15.68 3.89 -3.21
N ASP A 52 15.62 3.13 -4.30
CA ASP A 52 16.55 2.07 -4.66
C ASP A 52 16.77 1.02 -3.56
N GLY A 53 15.68 0.60 -2.89
CA GLY A 53 15.74 -0.40 -1.82
C GLY A 53 16.10 0.14 -0.44
N LEU A 54 16.19 1.46 -0.28
CA LEU A 54 16.24 2.14 1.01
C LEU A 54 14.90 2.81 1.28
N GLU A 55 14.41 2.71 2.51
CA GLU A 55 13.26 3.45 3.04
C GLU A 55 13.72 4.33 4.21
N ILE A 56 13.34 5.61 4.19
CA ILE A 56 13.53 6.54 5.31
C ILE A 56 12.14 6.94 5.81
N ASP A 57 11.79 6.54 7.04
CA ASP A 57 10.51 6.85 7.66
C ASP A 57 10.62 7.99 8.67
N TYR A 58 9.64 8.90 8.65
CA TYR A 58 9.53 10.05 9.53
C TYR A 58 8.29 9.92 10.40
N PHE A 59 8.48 9.61 11.67
CA PHE A 59 7.43 9.47 12.66
C PHE A 59 7.68 10.38 13.85
N LYS A 60 6.72 11.26 14.17
CA LYS A 60 6.82 12.24 15.27
C LYS A 60 8.12 13.07 15.24
N GLY A 61 8.54 13.47 14.03
CA GLY A 61 9.77 14.25 13.81
C GLY A 61 11.07 13.47 13.97
N LYS A 62 11.01 12.14 14.17
CA LYS A 62 12.18 11.26 14.20
C LYS A 62 12.28 10.51 12.89
N ALA A 63 13.49 10.48 12.34
CA ALA A 63 13.80 9.65 11.18
C ALA A 63 14.29 8.27 11.63
N ASP A 64 13.90 7.24 10.91
CA ASP A 64 14.46 5.90 10.98
C ASP A 64 14.67 5.37 9.56
N SER A 65 15.38 4.25 9.43
CA SER A 65 15.85 3.75 8.14
C SER A 65 15.67 2.24 8.05
N ALA A 66 15.22 1.77 6.90
CA ALA A 66 14.99 0.37 6.61
C ALA A 66 15.49 -0.02 5.21
N SER A 67 15.94 -1.27 5.07
CA SER A 67 16.17 -1.88 3.77
C SER A 67 14.88 -2.48 3.23
N VAL A 68 14.61 -2.30 1.94
CA VAL A 68 13.47 -2.83 1.21
C VAL A 68 13.96 -3.84 0.17
N ARG A 69 13.48 -5.09 0.28
CA ARG A 69 13.79 -6.15 -0.68
C ARG A 69 12.51 -6.62 -1.36
N TRP A 70 12.41 -6.36 -2.66
CA TRP A 70 11.28 -6.80 -3.48
C TRP A 70 11.35 -8.30 -3.78
N ILE A 71 10.23 -8.99 -3.62
CA ILE A 71 10.03 -10.40 -3.98
C ILE A 71 9.48 -10.47 -5.41
N ASN A 72 8.56 -9.55 -5.75
CA ASN A 72 8.01 -9.30 -7.08
C ASN A 72 7.58 -7.83 -7.16
N ASP A 73 6.79 -7.43 -8.17
CA ASP A 73 6.42 -6.02 -8.33
C ASP A 73 5.51 -5.47 -7.23
N CYS A 74 4.74 -6.33 -6.54
CA CYS A 74 3.74 -5.92 -5.54
C CYS A 74 4.09 -6.33 -4.11
N GLU A 75 5.06 -7.24 -3.92
CA GLU A 75 5.41 -7.81 -2.62
C GLU A 75 6.88 -7.53 -2.30
N TYR A 76 7.14 -7.12 -1.06
CA TYR A 76 8.46 -6.78 -0.56
C TYR A 76 8.57 -7.05 0.92
N ILE A 77 9.82 -7.14 1.40
CA ILE A 77 10.18 -7.25 2.81
C ILE A 77 10.86 -5.96 3.22
N VAL A 78 10.44 -5.38 4.33
CA VAL A 78 11.08 -4.22 4.97
C VAL A 78 11.79 -4.69 6.22
N LYS A 79 13.06 -4.29 6.39
CA LYS A 79 13.84 -4.62 7.58
C LYS A 79 14.53 -3.38 8.12
N LYS A 80 14.38 -3.10 9.41
CA LYS A 80 15.02 -1.96 10.08
C LYS A 80 16.55 -2.11 10.04
N LEU A 81 17.25 -1.04 9.65
CA LEU A 81 18.72 -1.02 9.61
C LEU A 81 19.32 -0.86 11.01
N ASN A 82 18.61 -0.19 11.92
CA ASN A 82 19.05 0.09 13.28
C ASN A 82 18.01 -0.39 14.32
N PRO A 83 17.78 -1.71 14.46
CA PRO A 83 16.78 -2.24 15.39
C PRO A 83 17.15 -1.93 16.85
N LYS A 84 16.17 -1.48 17.63
CA LYS A 84 16.34 -1.11 19.05
C LYS A 84 16.04 -2.25 20.01
N ASN A 85 15.38 -3.30 19.53
CA ASN A 85 15.03 -4.47 20.32
C ASN A 85 14.99 -5.73 19.45
N LYS A 86 14.93 -6.90 20.09
CA LYS A 86 14.91 -8.21 19.41
C LYS A 86 13.66 -8.45 18.56
N ALA A 87 12.56 -7.73 18.83
CA ALA A 87 11.35 -7.85 18.04
C ALA A 87 11.56 -7.16 16.68
N GLU A 88 12.15 -5.96 16.68
CA GLU A 88 12.52 -5.23 15.45
C GLU A 88 13.59 -5.97 14.63
N GLU A 89 14.55 -6.63 15.27
CA GLU A 89 15.60 -7.39 14.58
C GLU A 89 15.05 -8.62 13.83
N LYS A 90 14.00 -9.23 14.37
CA LYS A 90 13.37 -10.45 13.82
C LYS A 90 12.26 -10.16 12.81
N SER A 91 11.88 -8.89 12.66
CA SER A 91 10.83 -8.45 11.74
C SER A 91 11.28 -8.45 10.28
#